data_AF-A0A702BA23-F1
#
_entry.id   AF-A0A702BA23-F1
#
_cell.length_a   1.000
_cell.length_b   1.000
_cell.length_c   1.000
_cell.angle_alpha   90.00
_cell.angle_beta   90.00
_cell.angle_gamma   90.00
#
_symmetry.space_group_name_H-M   'P 1'
#
loop_
_entity.id
_entity.type
_entity.pdbx_description
1 polymer ?
#
loop_
_entity_poly.entity_id
_entity_poly.type
_entity_poly.pdbx_seq_one_letter_code
_entity_poly.pdbx_strand_id
1 'polypeptide(L)' 'FRCLRQGFDLKAALLGHHILIRHCENYPGLDRDYYRIAVRTEAENRRFINALTHVLQG' A
#
# COMPACT_ATOMS: atom_id res chain seq x y z
N PHE A 1 -0.14 7.89 0.72
CA PHE A 1 0.17 7.67 2.14
C PHE A 1 1.59 7.13 2.27
N ARG A 2 2.14 7.03 3.48
CA ARG A 2 3.49 6.50 3.72
C ARG A 2 3.46 5.23 4.56
N CYS A 3 4.40 4.32 4.34
CA CYS A 3 4.68 3.19 5.23
C CYS A 3 6.05 3.39 5.89
N LEU A 4 6.09 3.60 7.20
CA LEU A 4 7.32 3.93 7.94
C LEU A 4 8.03 2.69 8.52
N ARG A 5 7.58 1.48 8.16
CA ARG A 5 8.21 0.23 8.61
C ARG A 5 9.46 -0.01 7.77
N GLN A 6 10.64 0.15 8.39
CA GLN A 6 11.91 0.01 7.68
C GLN A 6 12.05 -1.37 7.02
N GLY A 7 12.53 -1.38 5.77
CA GLY A 7 12.78 -2.60 5.02
C GLY A 7 11.52 -3.37 4.59
N PHE A 8 10.33 -2.82 4.82
CA PHE A 8 9.08 -3.49 4.48
C PHE A 8 8.57 -3.09 3.09
N ASP A 9 8.51 -4.06 2.18
CA ASP A 9 7.89 -3.89 0.87
C ASP A 9 6.37 -4.06 0.97
N LEU A 10 5.66 -2.95 1.21
CA LEU A 10 4.21 -2.94 1.33
C LEU A 10 3.52 -3.34 0.02
N LYS A 11 4.10 -3.00 -1.13
CA LYS A 11 3.53 -3.38 -2.44
C LYS A 11 3.55 -4.89 -2.60
N ALA A 12 4.68 -5.53 -2.30
CA ALA A 12 4.81 -6.98 -2.36
C ALA A 12 3.84 -7.68 -1.38
N ALA A 13 3.73 -7.18 -0.14
CA ALA A 13 2.81 -7.73 0.84
C ALA A 13 1.34 -7.66 0.37
N LEU A 14 0.89 -6.51 -0.12
CA LEU A 14 -0.49 -6.34 -0.63
C LEU A 14 -0.73 -7.09 -1.94
N LEU A 15 0.30 -7.32 -2.75
CA LEU A 15 0.19 -8.14 -3.95
C LEU A 15 -0.21 -9.59 -3.61
N GLY A 16 0.26 -10.12 -2.47
CA GLY A 16 -0.20 -11.41 -1.93
C GLY A 16 -1.71 -11.46 -1.60
N HIS A 17 -2.32 -10.31 -1.32
CA HIS A 17 -3.77 -10.16 -1.15
C HIS A 17 -4.52 -9.83 -2.45
N HIS A 18 -3.85 -9.95 -3.59
CA HIS A 18 -4.35 -9.58 -4.92
C HIS A 18 -4.72 -8.10 -5.03
N ILE A 19 -3.97 -7.23 -4.35
CA ILE A 19 -4.15 -5.78 -4.39
C ILE A 19 -2.87 -5.10 -4.85
N LEU A 20 -2.94 -4.46 -6.02
CA LEU A 20 -1.84 -3.69 -6.56
C LEU A 20 -1.93 -2.23 -6.09
N ILE A 21 -0.84 -1.72 -5.52
CA ILE A 21 -0.66 -0.31 -5.19
C ILE A 21 0.55 0.29 -5.94
N ARG A 22 0.58 1.62 -6.09
CA ARG A 22 1.67 2.31 -6.81
C ARG A 22 2.73 2.83 -5.83
N HIS A 23 3.96 2.32 -5.93
CA HIS A 23 5.14 2.97 -5.36
C HIS A 23 5.37 4.33 -6.02
N CYS A 24 5.75 5.33 -5.23
CA CYS A 24 5.94 6.69 -5.70
C CYS A 24 7.40 7.18 -5.68
N GLU A 25 8.37 6.30 -5.41
CA GLU A 25 9.81 6.66 -5.36
C GLU A 25 10.36 7.30 -6.65
N ASN A 26 9.66 7.11 -7.78
CA ASN A 26 10.05 7.64 -9.07
C ASN A 26 9.58 9.10 -9.30
N TYR A 27 8.94 9.73 -8.32
CA TYR A 27 8.56 11.14 -8.37
C TYR A 27 9.57 11.99 -7.58
N PRO A 28 10.04 13.13 -8.12
CA PRO A 28 10.97 14.01 -7.40
C PRO A 28 10.44 14.41 -6.03
N GLY A 29 11.28 14.26 -5.00
CA GLY A 29 10.92 14.58 -3.61
C GLY A 29 10.16 13.49 -2.85
N LEU A 30 9.88 12.34 -3.48
CA LEU A 30 9.28 11.18 -2.80
C LEU A 30 10.30 10.04 -2.69
N ASP A 31 10.30 9.36 -1.54
CA ASP A 31 11.13 8.19 -1.28
C ASP A 31 10.33 6.88 -1.38
N ARG A 32 11.01 5.75 -1.11
CA ARG A 32 10.44 4.39 -1.13
C ARG A 32 9.29 4.16 -0.16
N ASP A 33 9.12 5.03 0.84
CA ASP A 33 8.06 4.91 1.83
C ASP A 33 6.74 5.46 1.31
N TYR A 34 6.72 6.16 0.16
CA TYR A 34 5.51 6.77 -0.40
C TYR A 34 4.77 5.87 -1.38
N TYR A 35 3.46 5.78 -1.15
CA TYR A 35 2.52 4.99 -1.97
C TYR A 35 1.27 5.79 -2.33
N ARG A 36 0.67 5.45 -3.46
CA ARG A 36 -0.66 5.90 -3.86
C ARG A 36 -1.57 4.74 -4.20
N ILE A 37 -2.85 4.93 -3.90
CA ILE A 37 -3.96 4.04 -4.27
C ILE A 37 -5.02 4.83 -5.01
N ALA A 38 -5.84 4.13 -5.80
CA ALA A 38 -7.06 4.71 -6.35
C ALA A 38 -8.17 4.69 -5.28
N VAL A 39 -9.03 5.72 -5.29
CA VAL A 39 -10.31 5.67 -4.57
C VAL A 39 -11.30 4.94 -5.47
N ARG A 40 -11.82 3.80 -5.00
CA ARG A 40 -12.74 2.95 -5.77
C ARG A 40 -14.09 2.84 -5.07
N THR A 41 -14.88 1.82 -5.42
CA THR A 41 -16.16 1.55 -4.74
C THR A 41 -15.94 1.28 -3.25
N GLU A 42 -16.98 1.46 -2.43
CA GLU A 42 -16.89 1.19 -1.00
C GLU A 42 -16.42 -0.24 -0.71
N ALA A 43 -16.97 -1.23 -1.42
CA ALA A 43 -16.60 -2.64 -1.24
C ALA A 43 -15.12 -2.90 -1.54
N GLU A 44 -14.59 -2.33 -2.62
CA GLU A 44 -13.16 -2.43 -2.95
C GLU A 44 -12.28 -1.73 -1.94
N ASN A 45 -12.67 -0.53 -1.50
CA ASN A 45 -11.93 0.23 -0.48
C ASN A 45 -11.95 -0.52 0.86
N ARG A 46 -13.06 -1.16 1.24
CA ARG A 46 -13.15 -2.00 2.45
C ARG A 46 -12.21 -3.19 2.37
N ARG A 47 -12.18 -3.89 1.22
CA ARG A 47 -11.24 -4.99 0.98
C ARG A 47 -9.79 -4.52 1.09
N PHE A 48 -9.46 -3.36 0.54
CA PHE A 48 -8.14 -2.75 0.67
C PHE A 48 -7.78 -2.46 2.13
N ILE A 49 -8.67 -1.80 2.88
CA ILE A 49 -8.44 -1.47 4.30
C ILE A 49 -8.20 -2.74 5.12
N ASN A 50 -9.01 -3.79 4.92
CA ASN A 50 -8.86 -5.05 5.64
C ASN A 50 -7.50 -5.71 5.35
N ALA A 51 -7.09 -5.76 4.08
CA ALA A 51 -5.78 -6.31 3.70
C ALA A 51 -4.64 -5.45 4.26
N LEU A 52 -4.74 -4.13 4.19
CA LEU A 52 -3.76 -3.20 4.73
C LEU A 52 -3.58 -3.39 6.25
N THR A 53 -4.69 -3.52 6.98
CA THR A 53 -4.67 -3.80 8.42
C THR A 53 -3.98 -5.13 8.71
N HIS A 54 -4.29 -6.19 7.95
CA HIS A 54 -3.67 -7.50 8.13
C HIS A 54 -2.16 -7.48 7.92
N VAL A 55 -1.67 -6.86 6.84
CA VAL A 55 -0.23 -6.81 6.53
C VAL A 55 0.57 -5.90 7.47
N LEU A 56 -0.07 -4.93 8.13
CA LEU A 56 0.59 -4.00 9.05
C LEU A 56 0.55 -4.46 10.52
N GLN A 57 -0.39 -5.34 10.89
CA GLN A 57 -0.51 -5.88 12.25
C GLN A 57 0.26 -7.19 12.46
N GLY A 58 0.73 -7.84 11.39
CA GLY A 58 1.69 -8.96 11.44
C GLY A 58 3.14 -8.50 11.40
#